data_AF-A0A7W7VZ58-F1
#
_entry.id   AF-A0A7W7VZ58-F1
#
_cell.length_a   1.000
_cell.length_b   1.000
_cell.length_c   1.000
_cell.angle_alpha   90.00
_cell.angle_beta   90.00
_cell.angle_gamma   90.00
#
_symmetry.space_group_name_H-M   'P 1'
#
loop_
_entity.id
_entity.type
_entity.pdbx_description
1 polymer ?
#
loop_
_entity_poly.entity_id
_entity_poly.type
_entity_poly.pdbx_seq_one_letter_code
_entity_poly.pdbx_strand_id
1 'polypeptide(L)'
;MSIQALLDALDIQENAAQALAEDLCTQIAELNNRLRQAQTQLERLAITRETVTALADRLPVRTSSPGLPEHPDYPRILAVFNEASGPLRARDVCEALDHELLPKNIEGTRAKLKCLVKLGILTEIGAGTFTRKQ
;
A
#
# COMPACT_ATOMS: atom_id res chain seq x y z
N MET A 1 18.76 4.54 -67.54
CA MET A 1 17.71 4.04 -66.61
C MET A 1 16.39 4.08 -67.37
N SER A 2 15.67 2.96 -67.49
CA SER A 2 14.41 2.91 -68.24
C SER A 2 13.24 3.35 -67.36
N ILE A 3 12.20 3.94 -67.95
CA ILE A 3 10.97 4.34 -67.25
C ILE A 3 10.35 3.16 -66.50
N GLN A 4 10.41 1.95 -67.08
CA GLN A 4 9.92 0.74 -66.43
C GLN A 4 10.59 0.46 -65.09
N ALA A 5 11.91 0.60 -65.00
CA ALA A 5 12.64 0.36 -63.75
C ALA A 5 12.28 1.36 -62.64
N LEU A 6 11.86 2.58 -63.00
CA LEU A 6 11.37 3.56 -62.03
C LEU A 6 9.95 3.22 -61.55
N LEU A 7 9.08 2.74 -62.44
CA LEU A 7 7.73 2.28 -62.09
C LEU A 7 7.78 1.06 -61.17
N ASP A 8 8.62 0.07 -61.48
CA ASP A 8 8.78 -1.12 -60.63
C ASP A 8 9.29 -0.74 -59.22
N ALA A 9 10.20 0.24 -59.13
CA ALA A 9 10.69 0.74 -57.84
C ALA A 9 9.60 1.49 -57.06
N LEU A 10 8.73 2.24 -57.74
CA LEU A 10 7.58 2.89 -57.11
C LEU A 10 6.57 1.86 -56.58
N ASP A 11 6.25 0.84 -57.36
CA ASP A 11 5.35 -0.24 -56.91
C ASP A 11 5.89 -0.92 -55.64
N ILE A 12 7.20 -1.15 -55.55
CA ILE A 12 7.82 -1.69 -54.32
C ILE A 12 7.63 -0.74 -53.14
N GLN A 13 7.84 0.56 -53.34
CA GLN A 13 7.68 1.56 -52.28
C GLN A 13 6.21 1.70 -51.85
N GLU A 14 5.26 1.69 -52.79
CA GLU A 14 3.83 1.74 -52.49
C GLU A 14 3.38 0.53 -51.69
N ASN A 15 3.80 -0.67 -52.09
CA ASN A 15 3.51 -1.90 -51.35
C ASN A 15 4.11 -1.88 -49.94
N ALA A 16 5.34 -1.38 -49.78
CA ALA A 16 5.97 -1.23 -48.47
C ALA A 16 5.23 -0.22 -47.59
N ALA A 17 4.84 0.92 -48.15
CA ALA A 17 4.06 1.95 -47.44
C ALA A 17 2.69 1.42 -47.03
N GLN A 18 2.02 0.65 -47.89
CA GLN A 18 0.74 0.02 -47.58
C GLN A 18 0.87 -1.00 -46.45
N ALA A 19 1.87 -1.87 -46.49
CA ALA A 19 2.12 -2.85 -45.42
C ALA A 19 2.39 -2.16 -44.07
N LEU A 20 3.16 -1.07 -44.07
CA LEU A 20 3.39 -0.27 -42.85
C LEU A 20 2.10 0.38 -42.34
N ALA A 21 1.23 0.87 -43.23
CA ALA A 21 -0.04 1.46 -42.83
C ALA A 21 -1.00 0.42 -42.22
N GLU A 22 -1.04 -0.79 -42.77
CA GLU A 22 -1.84 -1.90 -42.25
C GLU A 22 -1.35 -2.36 -40.86
N ASP A 23 -0.03 -2.47 -40.69
CA ASP A 23 0.59 -2.77 -39.40
C ASP A 23 0.28 -1.68 -38.35
N LEU A 24 0.47 -0.40 -38.69
CA LEU A 24 0.14 0.71 -37.80
C LEU A 24 -1.35 0.73 -37.43
N CYS A 25 -2.26 0.45 -38.37
CA CYS A 25 -3.69 0.32 -38.06
C CYS A 25 -3.96 -0.81 -37.05
N THR A 26 -3.27 -1.94 -37.20
CA THR A 26 -3.36 -3.07 -36.26
C THR A 26 -2.85 -2.68 -34.87
N GLN A 27 -1.69 -2.02 -34.80
CA GLN A 27 -1.14 -1.52 -33.54
C GLN A 27 -2.08 -0.51 -32.85
N ILE A 28 -2.68 0.41 -33.61
CA ILE A 28 -3.65 1.38 -33.09
C ILE A 28 -4.87 0.66 -32.51
N ALA A 29 -5.38 -0.37 -33.19
CA ALA A 29 -6.50 -1.15 -32.70
C ALA A 29 -6.16 -1.86 -31.37
N GLU A 30 -4.98 -2.46 -31.26
CA GLU A 30 -4.52 -3.09 -30.02
C GLU A 30 -4.38 -2.07 -28.87
N LEU A 31 -3.71 -0.94 -29.13
CA LEU A 31 -3.51 0.11 -28.14
C LEU A 31 -4.85 0.69 -27.65
N ASN A 32 -5.81 0.91 -28.55
CA ASN A 32 -7.14 1.36 -28.18
C ASN A 32 -7.89 0.35 -27.30
N ASN A 33 -7.74 -0.95 -27.58
CA ASN A 33 -8.31 -2.00 -26.73
C ASN A 33 -7.68 -2.00 -25.33
N ARG A 34 -6.35 -1.89 -25.24
CA ARG A 34 -5.63 -1.79 -23.96
C ARG A 34 -6.02 -0.55 -23.17
N LEU A 35 -6.15 0.60 -23.85
CA LEU A 35 -6.60 1.85 -23.23
C LEU A 35 -8.01 1.70 -22.65
N ARG A 36 -8.95 1.11 -23.41
CA ARG A 36 -10.31 0.86 -22.93
C ARG A 36 -10.33 -0.03 -21.70
N GLN A 37 -9.53 -1.10 -21.69
CA GLN A 37 -9.40 -1.98 -20.53
C GLN A 37 -8.90 -1.23 -19.29
N ALA A 38 -7.86 -0.41 -19.43
CA ALA A 38 -7.32 0.39 -18.33
C ALA A 38 -8.35 1.41 -17.81
N GLN A 39 -9.10 2.06 -18.70
CA GLN A 39 -10.18 2.98 -18.33
C GLN A 39 -11.28 2.28 -17.53
N THR A 40 -11.73 1.10 -17.98
CA THR A 40 -12.71 0.30 -17.23
C THR A 40 -12.17 -0.13 -15.85
N GLN A 41 -10.88 -0.46 -15.73
CA GLN A 41 -10.28 -0.75 -14.43
C GLN A 41 -10.29 0.47 -13.51
N LEU A 42 -9.96 1.66 -14.02
CA LEU A 42 -10.01 2.90 -13.25
C LEU A 42 -11.42 3.23 -12.77
N GLU A 43 -12.43 3.07 -13.64
CA GLU A 43 -13.84 3.24 -13.26
C GLU A 43 -14.25 2.30 -12.12
N ARG A 44 -13.86 1.01 -12.23
CA ARG A 44 -14.12 0.02 -11.15
C ARG A 44 -13.46 0.43 -9.84
N LEU A 45 -12.21 0.89 -9.88
CA LEU A 45 -11.50 1.36 -8.69
C LEU A 45 -12.15 2.62 -8.08
N ALA A 46 -12.62 3.54 -8.92
CA ALA A 46 -13.34 4.73 -8.46
C ALA A 46 -14.64 4.34 -7.73
N ILE A 47 -15.45 3.46 -8.31
CA ILE A 47 -16.67 2.92 -7.68
C ILE A 47 -16.34 2.19 -6.37
N THR A 48 -15.26 1.39 -6.37
CA THR A 48 -14.82 0.67 -5.16
C THR A 48 -14.43 1.64 -4.05
N ARG A 49 -13.69 2.70 -4.38
CA ARG A 49 -13.30 3.74 -3.42
C ARG A 49 -14.52 4.48 -2.86
N GLU A 50 -15.47 4.85 -3.71
CA GLU A 50 -16.72 5.47 -3.28
C GLU A 50 -17.48 4.57 -2.31
N THR A 51 -17.60 3.29 -2.64
CA THR A 51 -18.26 2.29 -1.79
C THR A 51 -17.56 2.15 -0.44
N VAL A 52 -16.23 2.01 -0.43
CA VAL A 52 -15.44 1.91 0.80
C VAL A 52 -15.56 3.16 1.65
N THR A 53 -15.54 4.34 1.04
CA THR A 53 -15.69 5.63 1.74
C THR A 53 -17.07 5.75 2.36
N ALA A 54 -18.13 5.44 1.60
CA ALA A 54 -19.50 5.44 2.11
C ALA A 54 -19.72 4.43 3.25
N LEU A 55 -19.04 3.28 3.22
CA LEU A 55 -19.04 2.33 4.33
C LEU A 55 -18.29 2.88 5.54
N ALA A 56 -17.13 3.51 5.34
CA ALA A 56 -16.36 4.14 6.40
C ALA A 56 -17.16 5.24 7.12
N ASP A 57 -17.93 6.05 6.39
CA ASP A 57 -18.79 7.11 6.95
C ASP A 57 -19.99 6.55 7.74
N ARG A 58 -20.50 5.38 7.34
CA ARG A 58 -21.62 4.70 8.02
C ARG A 58 -21.19 3.93 9.26
N LEU A 59 -19.94 3.49 9.30
CA LEU A 59 -19.36 2.95 10.51
C LEU A 59 -19.25 4.12 11.49
N PRO A 60 -19.94 4.08 12.65
CA PRO A 60 -19.66 5.07 13.67
C PRO A 60 -18.17 5.00 13.93
N VAL A 61 -17.46 6.14 13.78
CA VAL A 61 -16.11 6.27 14.34
C VAL A 61 -16.22 5.69 15.72
N ARG A 62 -15.51 4.57 15.98
CA ARG A 62 -15.39 4.08 17.35
C ARG A 62 -14.69 5.20 18.10
N THR A 63 -15.45 6.11 18.70
CA THR A 63 -15.00 7.19 19.57
C THR A 63 -14.50 6.65 20.91
N SER A 64 -13.95 5.44 20.91
CA SER A 64 -13.37 4.75 22.06
C SER A 64 -12.03 4.10 21.71
N SER A 65 -11.22 4.77 20.90
CA SER A 65 -9.79 4.77 21.18
C SER A 65 -9.48 6.16 21.69
N PRO A 66 -9.15 6.34 22.98
CA PRO A 66 -8.62 7.62 23.41
C PRO A 66 -7.36 7.80 22.56
N GLY A 67 -7.37 8.83 21.72
CA GLY A 67 -6.33 9.05 20.71
C GLY A 67 -4.97 8.83 21.34
N LEU A 68 -4.16 7.99 20.70
CA LEU A 68 -2.78 7.76 21.13
C LEU A 68 -2.16 9.12 21.46
N PRO A 69 -1.53 9.29 22.64
CA PRO A 69 -0.88 10.54 22.96
C PRO A 69 0.12 10.87 21.84
N GLU A 70 0.22 12.16 21.49
CA GLU A 70 1.12 12.62 20.43
C GLU A 70 2.59 12.41 20.84
N HIS A 71 3.08 11.20 20.63
CA HIS A 71 4.48 10.82 20.85
C HIS A 71 4.92 9.87 19.74
N PRO A 72 6.06 10.13 19.08
CA PRO A 72 6.50 9.36 17.90
C PRO A 72 6.73 7.87 18.17
N ASP A 73 7.04 7.50 19.40
CA ASP A 73 7.24 6.10 19.77
C ASP A 73 5.98 5.24 19.71
N TYR A 74 4.77 5.78 19.88
CA TYR A 74 3.61 4.88 19.94
C TYR A 74 3.32 4.17 18.61
N PRO A 75 3.33 4.84 17.43
CA PRO A 75 3.26 4.14 16.15
C PRO A 75 4.34 3.08 15.96
N ARG A 76 5.58 3.38 16.40
CA ARG A 76 6.72 2.45 16.29
C ARG A 76 6.54 1.24 17.19
N ILE A 77 6.09 1.43 18.43
CA ILE A 77 5.73 0.35 19.36
C ILE A 77 4.64 -0.53 18.75
N LEU A 78 3.59 0.06 18.15
CA LEU A 78 2.51 -0.71 17.53
C LEU A 78 2.98 -1.52 16.33
N ALA A 79 3.93 -1.00 15.53
CA ALA A 79 4.54 -1.76 14.45
C ALA A 79 5.25 -3.02 14.98
N VAL A 80 6.03 -2.88 16.07
CA VAL A 80 6.69 -4.02 16.73
C VAL A 80 5.68 -5.10 17.15
N PHE A 81 4.54 -4.72 17.74
CA PHE A 81 3.49 -5.68 18.11
C PHE A 81 2.75 -6.30 16.92
N ASN A 82 2.75 -5.65 15.75
CA ASN A 82 2.11 -6.19 14.54
C ASN A 82 2.99 -7.23 13.85
N GLU A 83 4.31 -7.09 13.98
CA GLU A 83 5.29 -8.01 13.42
C GLU A 83 5.55 -9.19 14.36
N ALA A 84 5.42 -8.99 15.68
CA ALA A 84 5.59 -10.05 16.65
C ALA A 84 4.47 -11.11 16.56
N SER A 85 4.87 -12.38 16.51
CA SER A 85 3.93 -13.52 16.52
C SER A 85 3.43 -13.90 17.92
N GLY A 86 3.78 -13.13 18.96
CA GLY A 86 3.44 -13.44 20.34
C GLY A 86 3.59 -12.27 21.30
N PRO A 87 3.33 -12.49 22.59
CA PRO A 87 3.39 -11.45 23.61
C PRO A 87 4.82 -10.94 23.83
N LEU A 88 4.98 -9.64 24.11
CA LEU A 88 6.26 -8.97 24.30
C LEU A 88 6.38 -8.34 25.69
N ARG A 89 7.60 -8.30 26.21
CA ARG A 89 7.99 -7.52 27.39
C ARG A 89 8.49 -6.14 26.98
N ALA A 90 8.54 -5.22 27.96
CA ALA A 90 9.07 -3.88 27.72
C ALA A 90 10.54 -3.87 27.24
N ARG A 91 11.33 -4.86 27.63
CA ARG A 91 12.71 -5.04 27.15
C ARG A 91 12.74 -5.38 25.66
N ASP A 92 11.91 -6.32 25.22
CA ASP A 92 11.83 -6.78 23.84
C ASP A 92 11.43 -5.63 22.90
N VAL A 93 10.48 -4.80 23.35
CA VAL A 93 10.06 -3.60 22.62
C VAL A 93 11.17 -2.54 22.63
N CYS A 94 11.90 -2.36 23.73
CA CYS A 94 13.02 -1.43 23.81
C CYS A 94 14.15 -1.82 22.83
N GLU A 95 14.43 -3.11 22.73
CA GLU A 95 15.41 -3.69 21.80
C GLU A 95 14.96 -3.52 20.34
N ALA A 96 13.70 -3.84 20.03
CA ALA A 96 13.15 -3.71 18.68
C ALA A 96 13.03 -2.25 18.18
N LEU A 97 13.06 -1.28 19.10
CA LEU A 97 13.11 0.15 18.77
C LEU A 97 14.54 0.68 18.61
N ASP A 98 15.55 -0.19 18.66
CA ASP A 98 16.98 0.13 18.63
C ASP A 98 17.42 1.11 19.75
N HIS A 99 16.76 1.05 20.90
CA HIS A 99 17.16 1.83 22.07
C HIS A 99 18.15 1.06 22.95
N GLU A 100 19.11 1.78 23.53
CA GLU A 100 20.02 1.20 24.53
C GLU A 100 19.23 0.56 25.68
N LEU A 101 19.60 -0.65 26.09
CA LEU A 101 18.94 -1.42 27.15
C LEU A 101 19.30 -0.93 28.57
N LEU A 102 19.16 0.39 28.77
CA LEU A 102 19.33 1.03 30.07
C LEU A 102 18.04 0.96 30.88
N PRO A 103 18.10 0.87 32.22
CA PRO A 103 16.91 0.83 33.07
C PRO A 103 15.91 1.95 32.76
N LYS A 104 16.38 3.18 32.53
CA LYS A 104 15.54 4.34 32.18
C LYS A 104 14.71 4.14 30.88
N ASN A 105 15.27 3.46 29.87
CA ASN A 105 14.63 3.28 28.56
C ASN A 105 13.60 2.14 28.63
N ILE A 106 13.93 1.07 29.36
CA ILE A 106 13.02 -0.05 29.60
C ILE A 106 11.82 0.43 30.44
N GLU A 107 12.05 1.24 31.48
CA GLU A 107 10.99 1.84 32.29
C GLU A 107 10.11 2.82 31.49
N GLY A 108 10.73 3.67 30.67
CA GLY A 108 10.00 4.57 29.77
C GLY A 108 9.12 3.81 28.77
N THR A 109 9.65 2.74 28.19
CA THR A 109 8.90 1.83 27.30
C THR A 109 7.75 1.18 28.08
N ARG A 110 8.01 0.65 29.28
CA ARG A 110 6.99 0.03 30.13
C ARG A 110 5.86 0.98 30.49
N ALA A 111 6.16 2.25 30.79
CA ALA A 111 5.15 3.28 31.02
C ALA A 111 4.27 3.52 29.77
N LYS A 112 4.87 3.56 28.58
CA LYS A 112 4.14 3.68 27.30
C LYS A 112 3.26 2.46 27.03
N LEU A 113 3.75 1.24 27.28
CA LEU A 113 2.95 0.02 27.15
C LEU A 113 1.76 0.00 28.12
N LYS A 114 1.99 0.37 29.38
CA LYS A 114 0.90 0.53 30.37
C LYS A 114 -0.11 1.60 29.96
N CYS A 115 0.33 2.69 29.33
CA CYS A 115 -0.56 3.69 28.75
C CYS A 115 -1.42 3.06 27.65
N LEU A 116 -0.83 2.34 26.69
CA LEU A 116 -1.57 1.64 25.63
C LEU A 116 -2.55 0.59 26.17
N VAL A 117 -2.24 -0.06 27.31
CA VAL A 117 -3.19 -0.95 28.01
C VAL A 117 -4.37 -0.18 28.57
N LYS A 118 -4.15 0.98 29.21
CA LYS A 118 -5.23 1.86 29.69
C LYS A 118 -6.12 2.36 28.55
N LEU A 119 -5.53 2.58 27.37
CA LEU A 119 -6.26 2.96 26.14
C LEU A 119 -7.00 1.78 25.50
N GLY A 120 -6.86 0.56 26.03
CA GLY A 120 -7.49 -0.66 25.51
C GLY A 120 -6.90 -1.16 24.18
N ILE A 121 -5.71 -0.68 23.80
CA ILE A 121 -5.02 -1.04 22.55
C ILE A 121 -4.18 -2.32 22.75
N LEU A 122 -3.51 -2.42 23.89
CA LEU A 122 -2.78 -3.62 24.31
C LEU A 122 -3.50 -4.29 25.48
N THR A 123 -3.25 -5.58 25.67
CA THR A 123 -3.67 -6.36 26.83
C THR A 123 -2.45 -6.83 27.59
N GLU A 124 -2.43 -6.66 28.90
CA GLU A 124 -1.42 -7.26 29.75
C GLU A 124 -1.91 -8.65 30.21
N ILE A 125 -1.25 -9.69 29.72
CA ILE A 125 -1.63 -11.09 29.98
C ILE A 125 -0.94 -11.68 31.21
N GLY A 126 0.08 -11.00 31.74
CA GLY A 126 0.86 -11.38 32.90
C GLY A 126 1.80 -10.24 33.31
N ALA A 127 2.48 -10.37 34.44
CA ALA A 127 3.33 -9.30 34.98
C ALA A 127 4.38 -8.82 33.96
N GLY A 128 4.15 -7.65 33.34
CA GLY A 128 5.08 -7.05 32.38
C GLY A 128 5.09 -7.68 30.98
N THR A 129 4.09 -8.50 30.65
CA THR A 129 3.92 -9.12 29.33
C THR A 129 2.68 -8.60 28.66
N PHE A 130 2.84 -8.02 27.47
CA PHE A 130 1.80 -7.33 26.72
C PHE A 130 1.53 -8.05 25.39
N THR A 131 0.31 -7.95 24.89
CA THR A 131 -0.07 -8.46 23.57
C THR A 131 -1.06 -7.51 22.89
N ARG A 132 -1.14 -7.56 21.56
CA ARG A 132 -2.15 -6.80 20.82
C ARG A 132 -3.53 -7.38 21.13
N LYS A 133 -4.50 -6.51 21.35
CA LYS A 133 -5.90 -6.92 21.47
C LYS A 133 -6.37 -7.43 20.09
N GLN A 134 -6.76 -8.71 20.02
CA GLN A 134 -7.38 -9.32 18.84
C GLN A 134 -8.76 -8.74 18.59
#